data_AF-A0A7C3XL60-F1
#
_entry.id   AF-A0A7C3XL60-F1
#
_cell.length_a   1.000
_cell.length_b   1.000
_cell.length_c   1.000
_cell.angle_alpha   90.00
_cell.angle_beta   90.00
_cell.angle_gamma   90.00
#
_symmetry.space_group_name_H-M   'P 1'
#
loop_
_entity.id
_entity.type
_entity.pdbx_description
1 polymer ?
#
loop_
_entity_poly.entity_id
_entity_poly.type
_entity_poly.pdbx_seq_one_letter_code
_entity_poly.pdbx_strand_id
1 'polypeptide(L)'
;MFFLGHMCWAYAFGKTTSYLTSRKIKVQLALLCGIMPDIDLFLNIEHGGIMHSIYFWIVAYIPVLLWIGPRRCLPYLVSTLQHPLFGDFIAAKYKILIPFSYEGFGLGLGIMSPITLSFELAGFLIFIILSYFTKDLAFLFSINSENIISILPAAAMLISYELVLGMEGWSYVTQVFEFAQMIFLLLLLSSFFMALFGEISKIYRRSK
;
A
#
# COMPACT_ATOMS: atom_id res chain seq x y z
N MET A 1 -6.50 -3.08 8.32
CA MET A 1 -7.21 -2.11 7.45
C MET A 1 -7.49 -2.81 6.11
N PHE A 2 -8.25 -2.22 5.19
CA PHE A 2 -8.31 -2.71 3.81
C PHE A 2 -7.07 -2.26 3.03
N PHE A 3 -6.87 -2.83 1.85
CA PHE A 3 -5.70 -2.53 1.03
C PHE A 3 -5.62 -1.07 0.60
N LEU A 4 -6.76 -0.37 0.42
CA LEU A 4 -6.79 1.06 0.11
C LEU A 4 -5.98 1.87 1.13
N GLY A 5 -6.37 1.79 2.40
CA GLY A 5 -5.75 2.50 3.49
C GLY A 5 -4.31 2.06 3.72
N HIS A 6 -4.05 0.75 3.71
CA HIS A 6 -2.68 0.24 3.86
C HIS A 6 -1.74 0.79 2.78
N MET A 7 -2.15 0.83 1.51
CA MET A 7 -1.35 1.40 0.43
C MET A 7 -1.21 2.92 0.57
N CYS A 8 -2.30 3.65 0.81
CA CYS A 8 -2.28 5.10 0.87
C CYS A 8 -1.45 5.62 2.07
N TRP A 9 -1.57 4.99 3.23
CA TRP A 9 -0.73 5.30 4.40
C TRP A 9 0.73 4.90 4.16
N ALA A 10 1.00 3.74 3.54
CA ALA A 10 2.36 3.37 3.15
C ALA A 10 3.04 4.41 2.27
N TYR A 11 2.33 4.97 1.29
CA TYR A 11 2.83 6.08 0.51
C TYR A 11 3.06 7.33 1.37
N ALA A 12 2.11 7.73 2.22
CA ALA A 12 2.24 8.94 3.04
C ALA A 12 3.46 8.87 3.98
N PHE A 13 3.61 7.77 4.72
CA PHE A 13 4.73 7.54 5.63
C PHE A 13 6.07 7.40 4.89
N GLY A 14 6.07 6.65 3.78
CA GLY A 14 7.26 6.47 2.94
C GLY A 14 7.71 7.76 2.30
N LYS A 15 6.78 8.55 1.73
CA LYS A 15 7.08 9.83 1.09
C LYS A 15 7.61 10.85 2.10
N THR A 16 7.03 10.90 3.29
CA THR A 16 7.52 11.76 4.37
C THR A 16 8.95 11.38 4.74
N THR A 17 9.23 10.09 4.89
CA THR A 17 10.59 9.58 5.16
C THR A 17 11.55 9.84 4.00
N SER A 18 11.07 9.82 2.75
CA SER A 18 11.87 10.12 1.57
C SER A 18 12.32 11.58 1.53
N TYR A 19 11.46 12.50 1.98
CA TYR A 19 11.83 13.90 2.19
C TYR A 19 12.93 14.04 3.25
N LEU A 20 12.76 13.41 4.42
CA LEU A 20 13.73 13.44 5.51
C LEU A 20 15.10 12.85 5.12
N THR A 21 15.11 11.86 4.24
CA THR A 21 16.33 11.21 3.76
C THR A 21 16.87 11.81 2.46
N SER A 22 16.20 12.83 1.91
CA SER A 22 16.51 13.46 0.62
C SER A 22 16.64 12.46 -0.53
N ARG A 23 15.76 11.44 -0.55
CA ARG A 23 15.70 10.43 -1.60
C ARG A 23 14.35 10.44 -2.30
N LYS A 24 14.38 10.10 -3.59
CA LYS A 24 13.17 9.83 -4.37
C LYS A 24 12.77 8.37 -4.13
N ILE A 25 11.47 8.13 -4.05
CA ILE A 25 10.89 6.79 -3.97
C ILE A 25 10.03 6.55 -5.21
N LYS A 26 9.88 5.28 -5.58
CA LYS A 26 8.91 4.86 -6.59
C LYS A 26 7.56 4.69 -5.90
N VAL A 27 6.55 5.39 -6.40
CA VAL A 27 5.21 5.41 -5.79
C VAL A 27 4.64 4.01 -5.69
N GLN A 28 4.70 3.25 -6.79
CA GLN A 28 4.17 1.89 -6.86
C GLN A 28 4.82 0.95 -5.84
N LEU A 29 6.12 1.08 -5.63
CA LEU A 29 6.83 0.26 -4.64
C LEU A 29 6.44 0.65 -3.21
N ALA A 30 6.23 1.94 -2.92
CA ALA A 30 5.76 2.37 -1.62
C ALA A 30 4.33 1.86 -1.33
N LEU A 31 3.45 1.87 -2.34
CA LEU A 31 2.11 1.28 -2.22
C LEU A 31 2.20 -0.23 -1.94
N LEU A 32 3.02 -0.95 -2.71
CA LEU A 32 3.23 -2.39 -2.54
C LEU A 32 3.76 -2.73 -1.14
N CYS A 33 4.75 -1.98 -0.64
CA CYS A 33 5.27 -2.13 0.71
C CYS A 33 4.16 -2.11 1.77
N GLY A 34 3.09 -1.34 1.55
CA GLY A 34 1.95 -1.25 2.45
C GLY A 34 1.11 -2.51 2.58
N ILE A 35 1.11 -3.37 1.56
CA ILE A 35 0.32 -4.62 1.54
C ILE A 35 1.20 -5.87 1.64
N MET A 36 2.52 -5.71 1.71
CA MET A 36 3.44 -6.83 1.86
C MET A 36 3.16 -7.71 3.09
N PRO A 37 2.78 -7.18 4.27
CA PRO A 37 2.41 -8.02 5.42
C PRO A 37 1.21 -8.93 5.15
N ASP A 38 0.23 -8.46 4.39
CA ASP A 38 -0.96 -9.24 4.02
C ASP A 38 -0.71 -10.25 2.90
N ILE A 39 0.54 -10.45 2.50
CA ILE A 39 0.87 -11.54 1.57
C ILE A 39 0.55 -12.91 2.17
N ASP A 40 0.46 -13.00 3.50
CA ASP A 40 0.03 -14.21 4.21
C ASP A 40 -1.36 -14.71 3.79
N LEU A 41 -2.27 -13.80 3.44
CA LEU A 41 -3.60 -14.11 2.89
C LEU A 41 -3.50 -14.95 1.59
N PHE A 42 -2.41 -14.81 0.85
CA PHE A 42 -2.16 -15.58 -0.38
C PHE A 42 -1.30 -16.82 -0.16
N LEU A 43 -0.56 -16.88 0.95
CA LEU A 43 0.36 -17.97 1.27
C LEU A 43 -0.26 -19.06 2.16
N ASN A 44 -1.52 -18.90 2.56
CA ASN A 44 -2.24 -19.82 3.46
C ASN A 44 -1.49 -20.07 4.78
N ILE A 45 -0.90 -19.01 5.33
CA ILE A 45 -0.27 -19.00 6.67
C ILE A 45 -1.14 -18.20 7.64
N GLU A 46 -0.89 -18.32 8.95
CA GLU A 46 -1.67 -17.61 9.97
C GLU A 46 -1.62 -16.09 9.75
N HIS A 47 -2.79 -15.51 9.43
CA HIS A 47 -2.94 -14.07 9.29
C HIS A 47 -2.78 -13.35 10.63
N GLY A 48 -2.02 -12.24 10.66
CA GLY A 48 -1.65 -11.56 11.91
C GLY A 48 -0.51 -12.25 12.68
N GLY A 49 0.19 -13.18 12.00
CA GLY A 49 1.33 -13.94 12.51
C GLY A 49 2.68 -13.31 12.19
N ILE A 50 3.64 -14.11 11.70
CA ILE A 50 5.02 -13.65 11.46
C ILE A 50 5.12 -12.53 10.42
N MET A 51 4.24 -12.51 9.42
CA MET A 51 4.23 -11.44 8.40
C MET A 51 3.78 -10.09 8.94
N HIS A 52 3.16 -10.04 10.12
CA HIS A 52 2.78 -8.80 10.80
C HIS A 52 3.78 -8.43 11.91
N SER A 53 4.87 -9.19 12.06
CA SER A 53 5.93 -8.90 13.02
C SER A 53 6.83 -7.75 12.54
N ILE A 54 7.05 -6.77 13.44
CA ILE A 54 7.99 -5.68 13.22
C ILE A 54 9.42 -6.22 13.07
N TYR A 55 9.79 -7.20 13.90
CA TYR A 55 11.13 -7.79 13.90
C TYR A 55 11.39 -8.56 12.61
N PHE A 56 10.40 -9.31 12.12
CA PHE A 56 10.50 -10.00 10.85
C PHE A 56 10.85 -9.02 9.72
N TRP A 57 10.11 -7.91 9.60
CA TRP A 57 10.38 -6.92 8.55
C TRP A 57 11.70 -6.18 8.72
N ILE A 58 12.09 -5.82 9.95
CA ILE A 58 13.42 -5.23 10.19
C ILE A 58 14.53 -6.16 9.70
N VAL A 59 14.45 -7.45 10.03
CA VAL A 59 15.43 -8.47 9.61
C VAL A 59 15.37 -8.70 8.10
N ALA A 60 14.18 -8.84 7.52
CA ALA A 60 13.97 -9.04 6.08
C ALA A 60 14.53 -7.88 5.24
N TYR A 61 14.54 -6.66 5.79
CA TYR A 61 15.13 -5.49 5.14
C TYR A 61 16.65 -5.37 5.32
N ILE A 62 17.33 -6.19 6.14
CA ILE A 62 18.80 -6.12 6.31
C ILE A 62 19.55 -6.29 4.98
N PRO A 63 19.27 -7.31 4.14
CA PRO A 63 19.95 -7.45 2.86
C PRO A 63 19.72 -6.25 1.93
N VAL A 64 18.50 -5.69 1.93
CA VAL A 64 18.15 -4.50 1.14
C VAL A 64 18.91 -3.28 1.66
N LEU A 65 18.95 -3.08 2.98
CA LEU A 65 19.67 -2.00 3.65
C LEU A 65 21.16 -2.03 3.29
N LEU A 66 21.79 -3.21 3.30
CA LEU A 66 23.18 -3.40 2.92
C LEU A 66 23.42 -3.13 1.42
N TRP A 67 22.46 -3.48 0.58
CA TRP A 67 22.58 -3.35 -0.88
C TRP A 67 22.39 -1.92 -1.40
N ILE A 68 21.33 -1.21 -0.97
CA ILE A 68 21.00 0.14 -1.48
C ILE A 68 21.34 1.27 -0.50
N GLY A 69 21.77 0.94 0.71
CA GLY A 69 22.10 1.87 1.78
C GLY A 69 20.88 2.37 2.55
N PRO A 70 21.08 2.80 3.82
CA PRO A 70 20.00 3.13 4.74
C PRO A 70 19.09 4.25 4.23
N ARG A 71 19.65 5.32 3.67
CA ARG A 71 18.86 6.48 3.18
C ARG A 71 17.87 6.12 2.08
N ARG A 72 18.18 5.12 1.23
CA ARG A 72 17.28 4.67 0.16
C ARG A 72 16.31 3.58 0.63
N CYS A 73 16.73 2.79 1.60
CA CYS A 73 15.96 1.68 2.17
C CYS A 73 14.87 2.16 3.15
N LEU A 74 15.18 3.14 3.99
CA LEU A 74 14.31 3.62 5.07
C LEU A 74 12.88 3.99 4.63
N PRO A 75 12.66 4.73 3.52
CA PRO A 75 11.31 5.03 3.08
C PRO A 75 10.45 3.78 2.86
N TYR A 76 11.01 2.73 2.24
CA TYR A 76 10.28 1.49 1.97
C TYR A 76 10.08 0.65 3.23
N LEU A 77 11.07 0.61 4.12
CA LEU A 77 10.91 -0.06 5.41
C LEU A 77 9.79 0.61 6.23
N VAL A 78 9.76 1.94 6.27
CA VAL A 78 8.71 2.70 6.96
C VAL A 78 7.34 2.50 6.29
N SER A 79 7.28 2.45 4.95
CA SER A 79 6.07 2.10 4.20
C SER A 79 5.53 0.71 4.54
N THR A 80 6.40 -0.25 4.88
CA THR A 80 5.97 -1.58 5.32
C THR A 80 5.60 -1.61 6.80
N LEU A 81 6.42 -1.04 7.67
CA LEU A 81 6.20 -1.08 9.12
C LEU A 81 4.96 -0.31 9.57
N GLN A 82 4.49 0.69 8.83
CA GLN A 82 3.21 1.35 9.14
C GLN A 82 2.03 0.36 9.14
N HIS A 83 2.11 -0.73 8.39
CA HIS A 83 1.01 -1.68 8.29
C HIS A 83 0.67 -2.27 9.67
N PRO A 84 1.59 -2.99 10.37
CA PRO A 84 1.32 -3.48 11.71
C PRO A 84 1.33 -2.37 12.79
N LEU A 85 2.13 -1.31 12.62
CA LEU A 85 2.28 -0.27 13.64
C LEU A 85 1.15 0.77 13.67
N PHE A 86 0.44 0.94 12.56
CA PHE A 86 -0.61 1.95 12.42
C PHE A 86 -1.90 1.34 11.90
N GLY A 87 -1.87 0.69 10.74
CA GLY A 87 -3.07 0.15 10.11
C GLY A 87 -3.76 -0.91 10.96
N ASP A 88 -3.02 -1.95 11.34
CA ASP A 88 -3.57 -3.01 12.18
C ASP A 88 -3.70 -2.62 13.62
N PHE A 89 -2.81 -1.75 14.11
CA PHE A 89 -2.96 -1.20 15.45
C PHE A 89 -4.35 -0.57 15.64
N ILE A 90 -4.92 0.07 14.62
CA ILE A 90 -6.29 0.61 14.67
C ILE A 90 -7.33 -0.52 14.53
N ALA A 91 -7.19 -1.36 13.51
CA ALA A 91 -8.25 -2.26 13.08
C ALA A 91 -8.33 -3.58 13.85
N ALA A 92 -7.22 -4.10 14.37
CA ALA A 92 -7.09 -5.45 14.88
C ALA A 92 -6.23 -5.53 16.15
N LYS A 93 -6.03 -6.75 16.66
CA LYS A 93 -5.07 -7.06 17.72
C LYS A 93 -4.15 -8.17 17.23
N TYR A 94 -3.03 -7.79 16.61
CA TYR A 94 -2.08 -8.73 16.01
C TYR A 94 -0.82 -8.92 16.84
N LYS A 95 -0.14 -10.05 16.61
CA LYS A 95 1.05 -10.47 17.36
C LYS A 95 2.31 -9.80 16.80
N ILE A 96 2.36 -8.47 16.85
CA ILE A 96 3.38 -7.65 16.17
C ILE A 96 4.82 -7.82 16.72
N LEU A 97 4.96 -8.42 17.91
CA LEU A 97 6.23 -8.61 18.62
C LEU A 97 6.79 -10.04 18.51
N ILE A 98 6.22 -10.91 17.66
CA ILE A 98 6.78 -12.25 17.41
C ILE A 98 8.25 -12.14 16.97
N PRO A 99 9.17 -12.98 17.49
CA PRO A 99 8.93 -14.13 18.37
C PRO A 99 9.08 -13.83 19.88
N PHE A 100 9.24 -12.57 20.27
CA PHE A 100 9.50 -12.21 21.68
C PHE A 100 8.22 -12.16 22.54
N SER A 101 7.08 -11.85 21.92
CA SER A 101 5.76 -11.93 22.55
C SER A 101 4.71 -12.42 21.56
N TYR A 102 3.74 -13.18 22.07
CA TYR A 102 2.60 -13.70 21.33
C TYR A 102 1.29 -12.99 21.73
N GLU A 103 1.37 -11.93 22.53
CA GLU A 103 0.22 -11.10 22.87
C GLU A 103 -0.23 -10.27 21.67
N GLY A 104 -1.54 -10.09 21.52
CA GLY A 104 -2.12 -9.23 20.49
C GLY A 104 -2.06 -7.76 20.91
N PHE A 105 -1.50 -6.91 20.05
CA PHE A 105 -1.40 -5.46 20.24
C PHE A 105 -2.30 -4.71 19.26
N GLY A 106 -2.97 -3.66 19.76
CA GLY A 106 -3.85 -2.80 18.98
C GLY A 106 -5.15 -2.44 19.70
N LEU A 107 -5.85 -1.46 19.15
CA LEU A 107 -7.17 -1.01 19.60
C LEU A 107 -8.25 -2.06 19.29
N GLY A 108 -8.09 -2.82 18.20
CA GLY A 108 -9.04 -3.86 17.81
C GLY A 108 -10.43 -3.32 17.49
N LEU A 109 -10.52 -2.15 16.84
CA LEU A 109 -11.81 -1.51 16.55
C LEU A 109 -12.64 -2.27 15.50
N GLY A 110 -12.02 -3.19 14.76
CA GLY A 110 -12.64 -3.95 13.67
C GLY A 110 -12.55 -3.20 12.34
N ILE A 111 -12.26 -3.95 11.26
CA ILE A 111 -12.05 -3.41 9.91
C ILE A 111 -13.28 -2.66 9.35
N MET A 112 -14.49 -3.03 9.79
CA MET A 112 -15.76 -2.41 9.36
C MET A 112 -16.24 -1.30 10.29
N SER A 113 -15.48 -0.95 11.33
CA SER A 113 -15.90 0.13 12.22
C SER A 113 -15.89 1.47 11.49
N PRO A 114 -16.84 2.38 11.79
CA PRO A 114 -16.86 3.72 11.20
C PRO A 114 -15.53 4.48 11.38
N ILE A 115 -14.84 4.24 12.52
CA ILE A 115 -13.54 4.84 12.79
C ILE A 115 -12.49 4.31 11.82
N THR A 116 -12.38 2.99 11.65
CA THR A 116 -11.40 2.39 10.73
C THR A 116 -11.66 2.83 9.30
N LEU A 117 -12.91 2.79 8.83
CA LEU A 117 -13.28 3.30 7.50
C LEU A 117 -12.99 4.79 7.32
N SER A 118 -13.13 5.60 8.38
CA SER A 118 -12.74 7.02 8.33
C SER A 118 -11.23 7.19 8.14
N PHE A 119 -10.41 6.34 8.78
CA PHE A 119 -8.96 6.33 8.58
C PHE A 119 -8.55 5.86 7.17
N GLU A 120 -9.30 4.93 6.56
CA GLU A 120 -9.11 4.54 5.16
C GLU A 120 -9.29 5.75 4.23
N LEU A 121 -10.43 6.42 4.36
CA LEU A 121 -10.79 7.58 3.57
C LEU A 121 -9.82 8.75 3.79
N ALA A 122 -9.41 9.00 5.03
CA ALA A 122 -8.40 10.00 5.34
C ALA A 122 -7.05 9.68 4.69
N GLY A 123 -6.62 8.41 4.75
CA GLY A 123 -5.41 7.94 4.08
C GLY A 123 -5.46 8.18 2.58
N PHE A 124 -6.58 7.84 1.93
CA PHE A 124 -6.81 8.08 0.51
C PHE A 124 -6.75 9.58 0.14
N LEU A 125 -7.42 10.45 0.91
CA LEU A 125 -7.37 11.89 0.69
C LEU A 125 -5.94 12.45 0.84
N ILE A 126 -5.22 12.00 1.88
CA ILE A 126 -3.82 12.39 2.11
C ILE A 126 -2.95 11.93 0.94
N PHE A 127 -3.15 10.71 0.43
CA PHE A 127 -2.46 10.23 -0.76
C PHE A 127 -2.68 11.16 -1.96
N ILE A 128 -3.92 11.53 -2.27
CA ILE A 128 -4.24 12.43 -3.40
C ILE A 128 -3.57 13.79 -3.21
N ILE A 129 -3.71 14.40 -2.03
CA ILE A 129 -3.14 15.72 -1.73
C ILE A 129 -1.62 15.68 -1.86
N LEU A 130 -0.95 14.75 -1.16
CA LEU A 130 0.50 14.65 -1.17
C LEU A 130 1.01 14.36 -2.58
N SER A 131 0.45 13.36 -3.27
CA SER A 131 0.89 12.98 -4.62
C SER A 131 0.66 14.06 -5.67
N TYR A 132 -0.36 14.91 -5.51
CA TYR A 132 -0.54 16.09 -6.34
C TYR A 132 0.61 17.09 -6.15
N PHE A 133 0.89 17.49 -4.89
CA PHE A 133 1.94 18.47 -4.60
C PHE A 133 3.35 17.97 -4.91
N THR A 134 3.58 16.67 -4.78
CA THR A 134 4.89 16.06 -5.09
C THR A 134 5.06 15.76 -6.58
N LYS A 135 4.03 16.01 -7.41
CA LYS A 135 3.94 15.64 -8.83
C LYS A 135 4.00 14.14 -9.11
N ASP A 136 3.86 13.32 -8.08
CA ASP A 136 3.83 11.86 -8.20
C ASP A 136 2.56 11.41 -8.93
N LEU A 137 1.45 12.12 -8.75
CA LEU A 137 0.20 11.83 -9.47
C LEU A 137 0.40 12.05 -10.98
N ALA A 138 1.03 13.17 -11.38
CA ALA A 138 1.38 13.44 -12.78
C ALA A 138 2.35 12.37 -13.34
N PHE A 139 3.29 11.89 -12.53
CA PHE A 139 4.16 10.77 -12.91
C PHE A 139 3.38 9.48 -13.13
N LEU A 140 2.41 9.14 -12.27
CA LEU A 140 1.54 7.97 -12.45
C LEU A 140 0.74 8.05 -13.75
N PHE A 141 0.36 9.25 -14.20
CA PHE A 141 -0.31 9.48 -15.48
C PHE A 141 0.64 9.71 -16.67
N SER A 142 1.93 9.42 -16.53
CA SER A 142 2.90 9.52 -17.62
C SER A 142 3.14 8.19 -18.35
N ILE A 143 3.55 8.29 -19.62
CA ILE A 143 3.97 7.15 -20.45
C ILE A 143 5.40 6.73 -20.03
N ASN A 144 5.53 6.14 -18.85
CA ASN A 144 6.80 5.70 -18.27
C ASN A 144 6.74 4.19 -17.98
N SER A 145 7.76 3.43 -18.40
CA SER A 145 7.81 1.98 -18.20
C SER A 145 7.81 1.56 -16.73
N GLU A 146 8.26 2.42 -15.81
CA GLU A 146 8.20 2.14 -14.37
C GLU A 146 6.75 1.99 -13.87
N ASN A 147 5.79 2.62 -14.54
CA ASN A 147 4.38 2.54 -14.20
C ASN A 147 3.74 1.18 -14.55
N ILE A 148 4.45 0.29 -15.27
CA ILE A 148 4.01 -1.09 -15.47
C ILE A 148 3.82 -1.79 -14.11
N ILE A 149 4.63 -1.44 -13.12
CA ILE A 149 4.56 -2.02 -11.76
C ILE A 149 3.21 -1.71 -11.09
N SER A 150 2.47 -0.69 -11.53
CA SER A 150 1.14 -0.34 -11.01
C SER A 150 0.11 -1.48 -11.15
N ILE A 151 0.37 -2.50 -11.98
CA ILE A 151 -0.49 -3.69 -12.07
C ILE A 151 -0.58 -4.47 -10.77
N LEU A 152 0.51 -4.52 -9.99
CA LEU A 152 0.54 -5.28 -8.73
C LEU A 152 -0.37 -4.65 -7.66
N PRO A 153 -0.25 -3.35 -7.32
CA PRO A 153 -1.21 -2.74 -6.39
C PRO A 153 -2.63 -2.68 -6.98
N ALA A 154 -2.79 -2.60 -8.31
CA ALA A 154 -4.12 -2.68 -8.94
C ALA A 154 -4.78 -4.05 -8.73
N ALA A 155 -4.03 -5.15 -8.90
CA ALA A 155 -4.53 -6.50 -8.67
C ALA A 155 -4.93 -6.71 -7.20
N ALA A 156 -4.11 -6.22 -6.25
CA ALA A 156 -4.49 -6.22 -4.84
C ALA A 156 -5.78 -5.42 -4.61
N MET A 157 -5.87 -4.19 -5.15
CA MET A 157 -7.08 -3.38 -5.03
C MET A 157 -8.33 -4.07 -5.60
N LEU A 158 -8.20 -4.82 -6.70
CA LEU A 158 -9.32 -5.56 -7.26
C LEU A 158 -9.85 -6.61 -6.28
N ILE A 159 -8.95 -7.37 -5.63
CA ILE A 159 -9.30 -8.36 -4.60
C ILE A 159 -9.97 -7.69 -3.39
N SER A 160 -9.42 -6.55 -2.94
CA SER A 160 -10.02 -5.75 -1.85
C SER A 160 -11.41 -5.24 -2.22
N TYR A 161 -11.61 -4.80 -3.46
CA TYR A 161 -12.88 -4.29 -3.94
C TYR A 161 -13.95 -5.39 -4.01
N GLU A 162 -13.60 -6.56 -4.56
CA GLU A 162 -14.49 -7.74 -4.58
C GLU A 162 -14.90 -8.17 -3.17
N LEU A 163 -13.96 -8.17 -2.22
CA LEU A 163 -14.25 -8.48 -0.83
C LEU A 163 -15.29 -7.51 -0.26
N VAL A 164 -15.13 -6.21 -0.50
CA VAL A 164 -16.07 -5.18 -0.01
C VAL A 164 -17.45 -5.27 -0.64
N LEU A 165 -17.54 -5.57 -1.94
CA LEU A 165 -18.83 -5.81 -2.60
C LEU A 165 -19.61 -6.99 -1.99
N GLY A 166 -18.89 -8.00 -1.49
CA GLY A 166 -19.49 -9.15 -0.82
C GLY A 166 -19.98 -8.89 0.61
N MET A 167 -19.73 -7.71 1.19
CA MET A 167 -20.09 -7.42 2.58
C MET A 167 -21.51 -6.82 2.68
N GLU A 168 -22.34 -7.44 3.51
CA GLU A 168 -23.67 -6.89 3.85
C GLU A 168 -23.56 -5.80 4.92
N GLY A 169 -24.20 -4.64 4.70
CA GLY A 169 -24.19 -3.53 5.66
C GLY A 169 -24.12 -2.16 4.98
N TRP A 170 -25.26 -1.69 4.47
CA TRP A 170 -25.38 -0.44 3.74
C TRP A 170 -25.45 0.75 4.71
N SER A 171 -24.29 1.28 5.09
CA SER A 171 -24.18 2.61 5.67
C SER A 171 -23.71 3.61 4.60
N TYR A 172 -23.97 4.90 4.79
CA TYR A 172 -23.43 5.93 3.90
C TYR A 172 -21.89 5.89 3.86
N VAL A 173 -21.24 5.58 4.99
CA VAL A 173 -19.78 5.48 5.08
C VAL A 173 -19.24 4.34 4.23
N THR A 174 -19.94 3.21 4.16
CA THR A 174 -19.52 2.07 3.32
C THR A 174 -19.65 2.38 1.82
N GLN A 175 -20.66 3.14 1.41
CA GLN A 175 -20.80 3.60 0.01
C GLN A 175 -19.67 4.55 -0.42
N VAL A 176 -19.33 5.54 0.43
CA VAL A 176 -18.23 6.48 0.15
C VAL A 176 -16.89 5.73 0.09
N PHE A 177 -16.70 4.76 0.98
CA PHE A 177 -15.51 3.91 0.99
C PHE A 177 -15.39 3.03 -0.25
N GLU A 178 -16.48 2.39 -0.69
CA GLU A 178 -16.53 1.63 -1.94
C GLU A 178 -16.14 2.51 -3.14
N PHE A 179 -16.71 3.71 -3.22
CA PHE A 179 -16.41 4.67 -4.27
C PHE A 179 -14.92 5.08 -4.29
N ALA A 180 -14.33 5.28 -3.10
CA ALA A 180 -12.90 5.57 -2.98
C ALA A 180 -12.01 4.41 -3.47
N GLN A 181 -12.38 3.15 -3.17
CA GLN A 181 -11.67 1.98 -3.69
C GLN A 181 -11.73 1.93 -5.22
N MET A 182 -12.91 2.15 -5.80
CA MET A 182 -13.06 2.16 -7.26
C MET A 182 -12.20 3.25 -7.91
N ILE A 183 -12.20 4.48 -7.39
CA ILE A 183 -11.36 5.56 -7.92
C ILE A 183 -9.88 5.18 -7.84
N PHE A 184 -9.43 4.66 -6.70
CA PHE A 184 -8.04 4.30 -6.52
C PHE A 184 -7.61 3.15 -7.45
N LEU A 185 -8.47 2.14 -7.64
CA LEU A 185 -8.27 1.08 -8.62
C LEU A 185 -8.14 1.63 -10.04
N LEU A 186 -9.06 2.52 -10.46
CA LEU A 186 -9.02 3.17 -11.77
C LEU A 186 -7.73 3.98 -11.98
N LEU A 187 -7.26 4.68 -10.94
CA LEU A 187 -5.99 5.41 -10.97
C LEU A 187 -4.81 4.48 -11.24
N LEU A 188 -4.73 3.34 -10.53
CA LEU A 188 -3.65 2.37 -10.69
C LEU A 188 -3.69 1.66 -12.05
N LEU A 189 -4.88 1.25 -12.50
CA LEU A 189 -5.07 0.66 -13.83
C LEU A 189 -4.71 1.64 -14.94
N SER A 190 -5.13 2.90 -14.82
CA SER A 190 -4.75 3.94 -15.78
C SER A 190 -3.22 4.07 -15.87
N SER A 191 -2.56 4.15 -14.71
CA SER A 191 -1.09 4.20 -14.63
C SER A 191 -0.43 3.05 -15.36
N PHE A 192 -0.91 1.82 -15.14
CA PHE A 192 -0.43 0.63 -15.84
C PHE A 192 -0.67 0.68 -17.35
N PHE A 193 -1.89 0.98 -17.79
CA PHE A 193 -2.24 0.94 -19.22
C PHE A 193 -1.50 2.00 -20.03
N MET A 194 -1.32 3.22 -19.51
CA MET A 194 -0.50 4.23 -20.19
C MET A 194 0.95 3.77 -20.39
N ALA A 195 1.52 3.12 -19.38
CA ALA A 195 2.86 2.55 -19.46
C ALA A 195 2.94 1.45 -20.52
N LEU A 196 1.99 0.52 -20.49
CA LEU A 196 1.93 -0.63 -21.40
C LEU A 196 1.78 -0.18 -22.85
N PHE A 197 0.83 0.72 -23.14
CA PHE A 197 0.65 1.26 -24.50
C PHE A 197 1.90 1.99 -24.97
N GLY A 198 2.57 2.71 -24.07
CA GLY A 198 3.88 3.31 -24.32
C GLY A 198 4.91 2.32 -24.84
N GLU A 199 5.11 1.22 -24.12
CA GLU A 199 6.10 0.20 -24.49
C GLU A 199 5.72 -0.54 -25.78
N ILE A 200 4.45 -0.91 -25.95
CA ILE A 200 3.96 -1.53 -27.19
C ILE A 200 4.22 -0.60 -28.39
N SER A 201 3.95 0.70 -28.25
CA SER A 201 4.17 1.68 -29.33
C SER A 201 5.66 1.80 -29.70
N LYS A 202 6.58 1.71 -28.73
CA LYS A 202 8.03 1.72 -28.98
C LYS A 202 8.48 0.49 -29.74
N ILE A 203 7.96 -0.70 -29.39
CA ILE A 203 8.26 -1.96 -30.09
C ILE A 203 7.80 -1.87 -31.54
N TYR A 204 6.57 -1.44 -31.78
CA TYR A 204 6.00 -1.31 -33.12
C TYR A 204 6.78 -0.32 -34.02
N ARG A 205 7.32 0.76 -33.45
CA ARG A 205 8.16 1.71 -34.20
C ARG A 205 9.54 1.15 -34.57
N ARG A 206 10.07 0.20 -33.79
CA ARG A 206 11.38 -0.43 -34.07
C ARG A 206 11.29 -1.57 -35.09
N SER A 207 10.10 -2.12 -35.31
CA SER A 207 9.86 -3.18 -36.30
C SER A 207 9.53 -2.64 -37.71
N LYS A 208 9.51 -1.32 -37.89
CA LYS A 208 9.40 -0.64 -39.19
C LYS A 208 10.76 -0.07 -39.57
#